data_AF-A0A486S4F9-F1
#
_entry.id   AF-A0A486S4F9-F1
#
_cell.length_a   1.000
_cell.length_b   1.000
_cell.length_c   1.000
_cell.angle_alpha   90.00
_cell.angle_beta   90.00
_cell.angle_gamma   90.00
#
_symmetry.space_group_name_H-M   'P 1'
#
loop_
_entity.id
_entity.type
_entity.pdbx_description
1 polymer ?
#
loop_
_entity_poly.entity_id
_entity_poly.type
_entity_poly.pdbx_seq_one_letter_code
_entity_poly.pdbx_strand_id
1 'polypeptide(L)' 'MVSNSFMRVVNNDNGSEIARFDLSEDASTETAMIFGELYRHGAEWKFKAVGQGFAGGLAALATQHGINI' A
#
# COMPACT_ATOMS: atom_id res chain seq x y z
N MET A 1 4.04 -17.35 -5.00
CA MET A 1 4.69 -16.10 -5.47
C MET A 1 3.69 -15.37 -6.35
N VAL A 2 3.57 -14.05 -6.21
CA VAL A 2 2.69 -13.23 -7.06
C VAL A 2 3.56 -12.46 -8.03
N SER A 3 3.53 -12.84 -9.30
CA SER A 3 4.30 -12.17 -10.35
C SER A 3 3.67 -10.84 -10.73
N ASN A 4 4.49 -9.86 -11.13
CA ASN A 4 4.06 -8.54 -11.59
C ASN A 4 3.18 -7.77 -10.57
N SER A 5 3.48 -7.93 -9.28
CA SER A 5 2.78 -7.20 -8.22
C SER A 5 3.33 -5.79 -8.06
N PHE A 6 2.48 -4.79 -8.21
CA PHE A 6 2.82 -3.39 -8.03
C PHE A 6 1.62 -2.60 -7.52
N MET A 7 1.90 -1.42 -6.99
CA MET A 7 0.88 -0.41 -6.71
C MET A 7 1.24 0.88 -7.46
N ARG A 8 0.23 1.62 -7.87
CA ARG A 8 0.40 2.93 -8.50
C ARG A 8 -0.64 3.93 -8.02
N VAL A 9 -0.24 5.20 -7.98
CA VAL A 9 -1.10 6.36 -7.72
C VAL A 9 -1.27 7.08 -9.05
N VAL A 10 -2.52 7.36 -9.42
CA VAL A 10 -2.86 7.95 -10.72
C VAL A 10 -3.72 9.17 -10.50
N ASN A 11 -3.42 10.25 -11.22
CA ASN A 11 -4.31 11.39 -11.30
C ASN A 11 -5.54 11.01 -12.14
N ASN A 12 -6.73 11.06 -11.54
CA ASN A 12 -7.97 10.65 -12.20
C ASN A 12 -8.38 11.59 -13.34
N ASP A 13 -7.97 12.86 -13.31
CA ASP A 13 -8.42 13.87 -14.28
C ASP A 13 -7.71 13.71 -15.65
N ASN A 14 -6.46 13.23 -15.65
CA ASN A 14 -5.64 13.12 -16.86
C ASN A 14 -4.99 11.74 -17.06
N GLY A 15 -5.19 10.80 -16.14
CA GLY A 15 -4.61 9.46 -16.21
C GLY A 15 -3.11 9.39 -15.96
N SER A 16 -2.45 10.50 -15.59
CA SER A 16 -1.02 10.52 -15.31
C SER A 16 -0.69 9.68 -14.09
N GLU A 17 0.27 8.78 -14.23
CA GLU A 17 0.85 8.06 -13.10
C GLU A 17 1.72 9.03 -12.29
N ILE A 18 1.39 9.20 -11.01
CA ILE A 18 2.09 10.09 -10.07
C ILE A 18 3.20 9.32 -9.35
N ALA A 19 2.94 8.07 -9.01
CA ALA A 19 3.89 7.20 -8.34
C ALA A 19 3.60 5.74 -8.69
N ARG A 20 4.65 4.92 -8.71
CA ARG A 20 4.57 3.47 -8.83
C ARG A 20 5.59 2.83 -7.92
N PHE A 21 5.19 1.75 -7.27
CA PHE A 21 6.07 0.93 -6.47
C PHE A 21 5.89 -0.53 -6.90
N ASP A 22 6.95 -1.09 -7.47
CA ASP A 22 7.03 -2.52 -7.75
C ASP A 22 7.43 -3.23 -6.46
N LEU A 23 6.68 -4.27 -6.10
CA LEU A 23 6.94 -5.03 -4.89
C LEU A 23 8.10 -5.99 -5.16
N SER A 24 9.25 -5.75 -4.52
CA SER A 24 10.32 -6.75 -4.45
C SER A 24 9.98 -7.81 -3.41
N GLU A 25 10.28 -9.07 -3.75
CA GLU A 25 9.71 -10.31 -3.19
C GLU A 25 10.03 -10.65 -1.71
N ASP A 26 10.53 -9.71 -0.91
CA ASP A 26 11.04 -10.00 0.44
C ASP A 26 9.94 -10.25 1.50
N ALA A 27 8.65 -10.05 1.16
CA ALA A 27 7.51 -10.29 2.05
C ALA A 27 6.89 -11.70 1.91
N SER A 28 7.73 -12.74 1.74
CA SER A 28 7.28 -14.08 1.31
C SER A 28 6.45 -14.87 2.34
N THR A 29 6.39 -14.45 3.60
CA THR A 29 5.73 -15.20 4.69
C THR A 29 4.34 -14.67 5.06
N GLU A 30 3.96 -13.47 4.61
CA GLU A 30 2.80 -12.75 5.11
C GLU A 30 1.71 -12.67 4.03
N THR A 31 0.46 -12.90 4.43
CA THR A 31 -0.70 -12.87 3.51
C THR A 31 -1.33 -11.48 3.38
N ALA A 32 -0.81 -10.49 4.12
CA ALA A 32 -1.21 -9.09 4.04
C ALA A 32 0.02 -8.19 4.15
N MET A 33 -0.07 -6.99 3.57
CA MET A 33 1.02 -6.01 3.53
C MET A 33 0.45 -4.60 3.42
N ILE A 34 1.11 -3.64 4.08
CA ILE A 34 0.91 -2.21 3.83
C ILE A 34 1.81 -1.82 2.66
N PHE A 35 1.21 -1.53 1.51
CA PHE A 35 1.94 -1.18 0.29
C PHE A 35 2.55 0.22 0.37
N GLY A 36 1.77 1.17 0.86
CA GLY A 36 2.17 2.56 1.02
C GLY A 36 1.07 3.39 1.63
N GLU A 37 1.43 4.62 1.98
CA GLU A 37 0.56 5.59 2.63
C GLU A 37 0.41 6.81 1.72
N LEU A 38 -0.84 7.17 1.43
CA LEU A 38 -1.16 8.48 0.87
C LEU A 38 -1.56 9.39 2.03
N TYR A 39 -0.81 10.47 2.22
CA TYR A 39 -1.02 11.37 3.36
C TYR A 39 -1.03 12.82 2.92
N ARG A 40 -1.75 13.65 3.68
CA ARG A 40 -1.82 15.08 3.43
C ARG A 40 -0.65 15.79 4.11
N HIS A 41 0.08 16.60 3.35
CA HIS A 41 1.20 17.41 3.83
C HIS A 41 0.91 18.88 3.53
N GLY A 42 0.23 19.55 4.46
CA GLY A 42 -0.29 20.90 4.24
C GLY A 42 -1.46 20.89 3.26
N ALA A 43 -1.33 21.63 2.16
CA ALA A 43 -2.34 21.68 1.10
C ALA A 43 -2.21 20.55 0.07
N GLU A 44 -1.11 19.79 0.10
CA GLU A 44 -0.77 18.80 -0.93
C GLU A 44 -0.96 17.36 -0.43
N TRP A 45 -1.13 16.43 -1.37
CA TRP A 45 -1.05 15.00 -1.12
C TRP A 45 0.36 14.49 -1.42
N LYS A 46 0.88 13.64 -0.53
CA LYS A 46 2.16 12.96 -0.69
C LYS A 46 1.96 11.47 -0.59
N PHE A 47 2.77 10.74 -1.36
CA PHE A 47 2.80 9.30 -1.34
C PHE A 47 4.10 8.82 -0.68
N LYS A 48 3.99 7.85 0.23
CA LYS A 48 5.11 7.16 0.84
C LYS A 48 5.00 5.66 0.56
N ALA A 49 5.98 5.10 -0.14
CA ALA A 49 6.12 3.65 -0.25
C ALA A 49 6.50 3.05 1.12
N VAL A 50 5.85 1.96 1.52
CA VAL A 50 6.09 1.28 2.80
C VAL A 50 6.57 -0.15 2.58
N GLY A 51 5.80 -0.98 1.88
CA GLY A 51 6.20 -2.36 1.56
C GLY A 51 6.39 -3.27 2.79
N GLN A 52 5.57 -3.10 3.84
CA GLN A 52 5.73 -3.84 5.10
C GLN A 52 4.67 -4.94 5.24
N GLY A 53 5.12 -6.20 5.32
CA GLY A 53 4.26 -7.35 5.61
C GLY A 53 3.57 -7.23 6.97
N PHE A 54 2.36 -7.78 7.07
CA PHE A 54 1.54 -7.71 8.26
C PHE A 54 1.17 -9.11 8.77
N ALA A 55 1.67 -9.45 9.95
CA ALA A 55 1.39 -10.72 10.61
C ALA A 55 -0.10 -10.80 11.02
N GLY A 56 -0.75 -11.93 10.76
CA GLY A 56 -2.17 -12.14 11.08
C GLY A 56 -3.14 -11.74 9.95
N GLY A 57 -2.63 -11.34 8.78
CA GLY A 57 -3.43 -11.12 7.59
C GLY A 57 -4.32 -9.86 7.64
N LEU A 58 -5.24 -9.74 6.68
CA LEU A 58 -6.05 -8.54 6.49
C LEU A 58 -6.96 -8.23 7.69
N ALA A 59 -7.47 -9.26 8.37
CA ALA A 59 -8.33 -9.09 9.53
C ALA A 59 -7.59 -8.41 10.69
N ALA A 60 -6.37 -8.88 11.00
CA ALA A 60 -5.54 -8.28 12.04
C ALA A 60 -5.16 -6.83 11.70
N LEU A 61 -4.85 -6.57 10.41
CA LEU A 61 -4.59 -5.22 9.91
C LEU A 61 -5.82 -4.31 10.14
N ALA A 62 -7.01 -4.75 9.73
CA ALA A 62 -8.25 -3.98 9.87
C ALA A 62 -8.55 -3.63 11.34
N THR A 63 -8.46 -4.61 12.23
CA THR A 63 -8.68 -4.40 13.67
C THR A 63 -7.66 -3.44 14.28
N GLN A 64 -6.38 -3.53 13.90
CA GLN A 64 -5.35 -2.60 14.39
C GLN A 64 -5.59 -1.16 13.93
N HIS A 65 -6.25 -0.97 12.79
CA HIS A 65 -6.70 0.34 12.31
C HIS A 65 -8.08 0.78 12.85
N GLY A 66 -8.64 0.03 13.80
CA GLY A 66 -9.91 0.38 14.47
C GLY A 66 -11.17 0.04 13.68
N ILE A 67 -11.06 -0.77 12.61
CA ILE A 67 -12.21 -1.26 11.86
C ILE A 67 -12.84 -2.41 12.64
N ASN A 68 -14.14 -2.31 12.90
CA ASN A 68 -14.92 -3.41 13.45
C ASN A 68 -15.39 -4.32 12.31
N ILE A 69 -14.90 -5.56 12.28
CA ILE A 69 -15.18 -6.58 11.24
C ILE A 69 -15.79 -7.83 11.85
#